data_AF-F7BLP5-F1
#
_entry.id   AF-F7BLP5-F1
#
_cell.length_a   1.000
_cell.length_b   1.000
_cell.length_c   1.000
_cell.angle_alpha   90.00
_cell.angle_beta   90.00
_cell.angle_gamma   90.00
#
_symmetry.space_group_name_H-M   'P 1'
#
loop_
_entity.id
_entity.type
_entity.pdbx_description
1 polymer ?
#
loop_
_entity_poly.entity_id
_entity_poly.type
_entity_poly.pdbx_seq_one_letter_code
_entity_poly.pdbx_strand_id
1 'polypeptide(L)'
;MQTLAKLIAYLFLALISVLVLCCMRTTVLIYTRPPPPPPCARNETEGYIDSAGSWGRLKRAVQFETVSHSPHHYNKQQLEAFGRYLTQAFPAIFHSRYVRHDIINGYSMLLAVRGKNASLQPYLLMAHMDVVPVVQSEWVWEGFGANESPDGNRMYGRGLIDNKGQLMAILEALSYMLNKGDQPVRSFFVSLGHD
;
A
#
# COMPACT_ATOMS: atom_id res chain seq x y z
N MET A 1 -1.22 -57.37 -15.07
CA MET A 1 -1.82 -57.04 -13.75
C MET A 1 -0.80 -56.65 -12.68
N GLN A 2 0.27 -57.43 -12.46
CA GLN A 2 1.26 -57.14 -11.39
C GLN A 2 2.05 -55.84 -11.57
N THR A 3 2.34 -55.42 -12.80
CA THR A 3 3.06 -54.18 -13.12
C THR A 3 2.22 -52.93 -12.84
N LEU A 4 0.92 -52.97 -13.17
CA LEU A 4 -0.02 -51.88 -12.90
C LEU A 4 -0.24 -51.66 -11.40
N ALA A 5 -0.37 -52.73 -10.62
CA ALA A 5 -0.51 -52.65 -9.17
C ALA A 5 0.73 -52.02 -8.49
N LYS A 6 1.95 -52.38 -8.96
CA LYS A 6 3.20 -51.77 -8.48
C LYS A 6 3.27 -50.28 -8.83
N LEU A 7 2.88 -49.89 -10.04
CA LEU A 7 2.86 -48.49 -10.46
C LEU A 7 1.89 -47.65 -9.60
N ILE A 8 0.69 -48.16 -9.32
CA ILE A 8 -0.29 -47.50 -8.45
C ILE A 8 0.28 -47.35 -7.02
N ALA A 9 0.94 -48.38 -6.49
CA ALA A 9 1.57 -48.32 -5.18
C ALA A 9 2.70 -47.27 -5.11
N TYR A 10 3.55 -47.17 -6.15
CA TYR A 10 4.59 -46.15 -6.21
C TYR A 10 4.03 -44.74 -6.32
N LEU A 11 2.98 -44.53 -7.11
CA LEU A 11 2.30 -43.23 -7.20
C LEU A 11 1.66 -42.82 -5.87
N PHE A 12 1.07 -43.78 -5.16
CA PHE A 12 0.48 -43.53 -3.84
C PHE A 12 1.55 -43.18 -2.79
N LEU A 13 2.68 -43.89 -2.76
CA LEU A 13 3.80 -43.58 -1.87
C LEU A 13 4.44 -42.22 -2.19
N ALA A 14 4.58 -41.87 -3.46
CA ALA A 14 5.06 -40.56 -3.89
C ALA A 14 4.10 -39.45 -3.42
N LEU A 15 2.79 -39.65 -3.57
CA LEU A 15 1.77 -38.70 -3.10
C LEU A 15 1.84 -38.49 -1.58
N ILE A 16 1.96 -39.58 -0.81
CA ILE A 16 2.13 -39.50 0.66
C ILE A 16 3.40 -38.73 1.01
N SER A 17 4.50 -39.00 0.30
CA SER A 17 5.78 -38.34 0.57
C SER A 17 5.72 -36.83 0.31
N VAL A 18 5.05 -36.41 -0.78
CA VAL A 18 4.77 -35.00 -1.07
C VAL A 18 3.88 -34.38 0.01
N LEU A 19 2.82 -35.07 0.44
CA LEU A 19 1.96 -34.62 1.53
C LEU A 19 2.73 -34.43 2.83
N VAL A 20 3.59 -35.37 3.21
CA VAL A 20 4.43 -35.29 4.41
C VAL A 20 5.40 -34.11 4.31
N LEU A 21 6.06 -33.92 3.17
CA LEU A 21 6.96 -32.78 2.94
C LEU A 21 6.21 -31.45 3.00
N CYS A 22 5.03 -31.36 2.41
CA CYS A 22 4.16 -30.18 2.48
C CYS A 22 3.74 -29.92 3.93
N CYS A 23 3.32 -30.94 4.67
CA CYS A 23 2.97 -30.83 6.08
C CYS A 23 4.18 -30.36 6.89
N MET A 24 5.32 -31.04 6.84
CA MET A 24 6.54 -30.67 7.56
C MET A 24 6.99 -29.24 7.25
N ARG A 25 7.04 -28.86 5.96
CA ARG A 25 7.36 -27.48 5.57
C ARG A 25 6.37 -26.50 6.18
N THR A 26 5.09 -26.81 6.14
CA THR A 26 4.03 -25.94 6.67
C THR A 26 4.12 -25.82 8.19
N THR A 27 4.30 -26.91 8.93
CA THR A 27 4.47 -26.86 10.39
C THR A 27 5.74 -26.13 10.78
N VAL A 28 6.88 -26.40 10.14
CA VAL A 28 8.15 -25.71 10.44
C VAL A 28 8.03 -24.21 10.16
N LEU A 29 7.49 -23.80 9.00
CA LEU A 29 7.32 -22.38 8.67
C LEU A 29 6.31 -21.65 9.55
N ILE A 30 5.26 -22.33 10.03
CA ILE A 30 4.29 -21.74 10.96
C ILE A 30 4.88 -21.61 12.36
N TYR A 31 5.62 -22.61 12.84
CA TYR A 31 6.18 -22.61 14.18
C TYR A 31 7.40 -21.69 14.35
N THR A 32 8.11 -21.36 13.26
CA THR A 32 9.19 -20.37 13.30
C THR A 32 8.71 -18.92 13.21
N ARG A 33 7.40 -18.67 13.19
CA ARG A 33 6.91 -17.29 13.28
C ARG A 33 7.27 -16.75 14.66
N PRO A 34 7.96 -15.60 14.76
CA PRO A 34 8.15 -14.95 16.04
C PRO A 34 6.77 -14.73 16.68
N PRO A 35 6.67 -14.80 18.02
CA PRO A 35 5.41 -14.50 18.70
C PRO A 35 4.92 -13.12 18.24
N PRO A 36 3.59 -12.93 18.14
CA PRO A 36 3.06 -11.61 17.82
C PRO A 36 3.63 -10.60 18.82
N PRO A 37 4.00 -9.40 18.37
CA PRO A 37 4.46 -8.37 19.29
C PRO A 37 3.38 -8.12 20.36
N PRO A 38 3.77 -7.76 21.60
CA PRO A 38 2.81 -7.40 22.62
C PRO A 38 1.88 -6.29 22.10
N PRO A 39 0.60 -6.26 22.54
CA PRO A 39 -0.31 -5.17 22.16
C PRO A 39 0.33 -3.82 22.49
N CYS A 40 0.31 -2.88 21.55
CA CYS A 40 0.79 -1.52 21.80
C CYS A 40 0.02 -0.94 22.99
N ALA A 41 0.71 -0.24 23.90
CA ALA A 41 0.04 0.39 25.03
C ALA A 41 -0.88 1.51 24.50
N ARG A 42 -2.15 1.54 24.91
CA ARG A 42 -3.11 2.61 24.50
C ARG A 42 -2.68 4.02 24.95
N ASN A 43 -1.64 4.09 25.76
CA ASN A 43 -1.14 5.25 26.48
C ASN A 43 0.07 5.88 25.78
N GLU A 44 0.49 5.33 24.63
CA GLU A 44 1.58 5.89 23.83
C GLU A 44 1.11 7.23 23.20
N THR A 45 1.56 8.33 23.81
CA THR A 45 1.39 9.70 23.29
C THR A 45 2.52 10.09 22.33
N GLU A 46 3.58 9.29 22.23
CA GLU A 46 4.55 9.37 21.15
C GLU A 46 3.95 8.75 19.89
N GLY A 47 3.99 9.44 18.74
CA GLY A 47 3.76 8.78 17.46
C GLY A 47 2.45 9.07 16.74
N TYR A 48 1.56 9.92 17.27
CA TYR A 48 0.41 10.35 16.47
C TYR A 48 0.87 11.29 15.36
N ILE A 49 0.83 10.81 14.12
CA ILE A 49 0.83 11.67 12.94
C ILE A 49 -0.35 12.61 13.12
N ASP A 50 -0.11 13.92 13.02
CA ASP A 50 -1.16 14.95 13.13
C ASP A 50 -2.39 14.52 12.32
N SER A 51 -3.43 14.12 13.06
CA SER A 51 -4.62 13.53 12.47
C SER A 51 -5.38 14.57 11.67
N ALA A 52 -5.37 15.84 12.10
CA ALA A 52 -6.08 16.91 11.42
C ALA A 52 -5.42 17.23 10.06
N GLY A 53 -4.09 17.38 10.03
CA GLY A 53 -3.34 17.63 8.80
C GLY A 53 -3.42 16.46 7.81
N SER A 54 -3.27 15.23 8.31
CA SER A 54 -3.33 14.02 7.48
C SER A 54 -4.72 13.81 6.89
N TRP A 55 -5.76 14.06 7.67
CA TRP A 55 -7.14 13.95 7.23
C TRP A 55 -7.50 14.99 6.17
N GLY A 56 -7.07 16.24 6.37
CA GLY A 56 -7.21 17.29 5.36
C GLY A 56 -6.53 16.91 4.05
N ARG A 57 -5.33 16.31 4.12
CA ARG A 57 -4.62 15.86 2.92
C ARG A 57 -5.33 14.70 2.22
N LEU A 58 -5.87 13.74 2.96
CA LEU A 58 -6.66 12.63 2.40
C LEU A 58 -7.95 13.11 1.75
N LYS A 59 -8.70 14.01 2.40
CA LYS A 59 -9.88 14.64 1.81
C LYS A 59 -9.56 15.26 0.46
N ARG A 60 -8.46 16.02 0.41
CA ARG A 60 -8.03 16.65 -0.83
C ARG A 60 -7.59 15.63 -1.88
N ALA A 61 -6.95 14.53 -1.50
CA ALA A 61 -6.57 13.45 -2.41
C ALA A 61 -7.78 12.81 -3.09
N VAL A 62 -8.87 12.57 -2.34
CA VAL A 62 -10.12 11.98 -2.85
C VAL A 62 -10.75 12.84 -3.94
N GLN A 63 -10.67 14.17 -3.83
CA GLN A 63 -11.25 15.12 -4.78
C GLN A 63 -10.58 15.15 -6.17
N PHE A 64 -9.41 14.54 -6.34
CA PHE A 64 -8.81 14.42 -7.68
C PHE A 64 -9.47 13.27 -8.45
N GLU A 65 -10.23 13.57 -9.50
CA GLU A 65 -10.98 12.55 -10.24
C GLU A 65 -10.10 11.77 -11.23
N THR A 66 -9.15 10.99 -10.69
CA THR A 66 -8.19 10.14 -11.40
C THR A 66 -8.87 8.90 -12.02
N VAL A 67 -10.01 9.12 -12.67
CA VAL A 67 -10.86 8.06 -13.20
C VAL A 67 -10.16 7.33 -14.34
N SER A 68 -10.11 5.99 -14.24
CA SER A 68 -9.65 5.08 -15.29
C SER A 68 -10.82 4.19 -15.73
N HIS A 69 -11.05 4.12 -17.04
CA HIS A 69 -12.12 3.30 -17.65
C HIS A 69 -11.58 1.98 -18.23
N SER A 70 -10.33 2.00 -18.70
CA SER A 70 -9.62 0.87 -19.29
C SER A 70 -8.13 1.23 -19.39
N PRO A 71 -7.23 0.27 -19.65
CA PRO A 71 -5.82 0.57 -19.89
C PRO A 71 -5.64 1.70 -20.90
N HIS A 72 -4.79 2.68 -20.57
CA HIS A 72 -4.55 3.89 -21.37
C HIS A 72 -5.74 4.85 -21.56
N HIS A 73 -6.89 4.61 -20.93
CA HIS A 73 -8.06 5.48 -20.96
C HIS A 73 -8.39 5.99 -19.55
N TYR A 74 -7.65 7.02 -19.16
CA TYR A 74 -7.73 7.64 -17.84
C TYR A 74 -7.65 9.17 -17.93
N ASN A 75 -8.12 9.84 -16.88
CA ASN A 75 -8.09 11.29 -16.77
C ASN A 75 -6.68 11.82 -16.48
N LYS A 76 -5.92 12.07 -17.55
CA LYS A 76 -4.53 12.55 -17.51
C LYS A 76 -4.36 13.85 -16.71
N GLN A 77 -5.26 14.81 -16.91
CA GLN A 77 -5.20 16.10 -16.23
C GLN A 77 -5.33 15.93 -14.71
N GLN A 78 -6.23 15.06 -14.26
CA GLN A 78 -6.41 14.77 -12.85
C GLN A 78 -5.22 14.00 -12.27
N LEU A 79 -4.62 13.07 -13.03
CA LEU A 79 -3.39 12.38 -12.62
C LEU A 79 -2.22 13.34 -12.44
N GLU A 80 -1.99 14.25 -13.39
CA GLU A 80 -0.95 15.29 -13.28
C GLU A 80 -1.20 16.25 -12.12
N ALA A 81 -2.46 16.65 -11.92
CA ALA A 81 -2.84 17.50 -10.80
C ALA A 81 -2.60 16.77 -9.46
N PHE A 82 -2.94 15.49 -9.38
CA PHE A 82 -2.74 14.70 -8.18
C PHE A 82 -1.25 14.47 -7.89
N GLY A 83 -0.45 14.12 -8.89
CA GLY A 83 1.01 13.97 -8.73
C GLY A 83 1.70 15.26 -8.26
N ARG A 84 1.31 16.43 -8.80
CA ARG A 84 1.77 17.74 -8.31
C ARG A 84 1.36 17.98 -6.87
N TYR A 85 0.12 17.65 -6.52
CA TYR A 85 -0.37 17.76 -5.15
C TYR A 85 0.42 16.88 -4.19
N LEU A 86 0.71 15.61 -4.52
CA LEU A 86 1.54 14.74 -3.68
C LEU A 86 2.92 15.35 -3.43
N THR A 87 3.54 15.91 -4.47
CA THR A 87 4.85 16.57 -4.36
C THR A 87 4.82 17.76 -3.41
N GLN A 88 3.75 18.58 -3.49
CA GLN A 88 3.56 19.76 -2.65
C GLN A 88 3.16 19.40 -1.20
N ALA A 89 2.36 18.37 -1.02
CA ALA A 89 1.83 17.95 0.27
C ALA A 89 2.88 17.24 1.14
N PHE A 90 3.90 16.62 0.53
CA PHE A 90 4.93 15.83 1.21
C PHE A 90 6.36 16.31 0.94
N PRO A 91 6.69 17.60 1.19
CA PRO A 91 8.01 18.15 0.87
C PRO A 91 9.15 17.42 1.59
N ALA A 92 8.89 16.88 2.80
CA ALA A 92 9.84 16.08 3.55
C ALA A 92 10.31 14.82 2.79
N ILE A 93 9.45 14.25 1.95
CA ILE A 93 9.78 13.09 1.11
C ILE A 93 10.54 13.56 -0.12
N PHE A 94 9.96 14.49 -0.88
CA PHE A 94 10.46 14.87 -2.20
C PHE A 94 11.73 15.75 -2.15
N HIS A 95 12.04 16.37 -1.02
CA HIS A 95 13.31 17.08 -0.80
C HIS A 95 14.33 16.29 0.02
N SER A 96 14.00 15.05 0.44
CA SER A 96 14.91 14.25 1.25
C SER A 96 16.08 13.69 0.45
N ARG A 97 17.29 13.87 0.97
CA ARG A 97 18.51 13.21 0.45
C ARG A 97 18.51 11.69 0.53
N TYR A 98 17.56 11.09 1.27
CA TYR A 98 17.43 9.64 1.41
C TYR A 98 16.44 9.03 0.42
N VAL A 99 15.68 9.86 -0.29
CA VAL A 99 14.63 9.42 -1.21
C VAL A 99 15.01 9.85 -2.61
N ARG A 100 15.13 8.88 -3.52
CA ARG A 100 15.12 9.16 -4.96
C ARG A 100 13.69 8.93 -5.46
N HIS A 101 13.16 9.86 -6.23
CA HIS A 101 11.83 9.72 -6.83
C HIS A 101 11.94 9.74 -8.36
N ASP A 102 11.29 8.78 -9.01
CA ASP A 102 11.28 8.62 -10.46
C ASP A 102 9.82 8.67 -10.94
N ILE A 103 9.54 9.47 -11.97
CA ILE A 103 8.23 9.49 -12.63
C ILE A 103 8.26 8.54 -13.83
N ILE A 104 7.37 7.55 -13.84
CA ILE A 104 7.29 6.50 -14.86
C ILE A 104 6.03 6.74 -15.70
N ASN A 105 6.18 6.68 -17.03
CA ASN A 105 5.11 6.92 -17.99
C ASN A 105 4.37 8.26 -17.81
N GLY A 106 5.02 9.25 -17.19
CA GLY A 106 4.47 10.58 -16.95
C GLY A 106 3.61 10.74 -15.69
N TYR A 107 3.18 9.65 -15.05
CA TYR A 107 2.23 9.71 -13.92
C TYR A 107 2.61 8.83 -12.73
N SER A 108 3.00 7.58 -12.96
CA SER A 108 3.36 6.66 -11.87
C SER A 108 4.59 7.18 -11.12
N MET A 109 4.62 6.98 -9.81
CA MET A 109 5.75 7.39 -8.97
C MET A 109 6.43 6.16 -8.37
N LEU A 110 7.76 6.09 -8.52
CA LEU A 110 8.61 5.14 -7.81
C LEU A 110 9.52 5.91 -6.86
N LEU A 111 9.38 5.67 -5.55
CA LEU A 111 10.24 6.22 -4.52
C LEU A 111 11.20 5.13 -4.05
N ALA A 112 12.50 5.35 -4.18
CA ALA A 112 13.54 4.51 -3.60
C ALA A 112 14.03 5.16 -2.28
N VAL A 113 13.70 4.53 -1.15
CA VAL A 113 14.07 4.99 0.19
C VAL A 113 15.32 4.24 0.66
N ARG A 114 16.42 4.96 0.83
CA ARG A 114 17.71 4.38 1.22
C ARG A 114 17.77 4.13 2.72
N GLY A 115 17.92 2.88 3.11
CA GLY A 115 18.16 2.48 4.49
C GLY A 115 19.61 2.65 4.95
N LYS A 116 19.83 2.48 6.25
CA LYS A 116 21.17 2.52 6.88
C LYS A 116 22.02 1.30 6.53
N ASN A 117 21.40 0.14 6.35
CA ASN A 117 22.10 -1.12 6.09
C ASN A 117 21.81 -1.65 4.68
N ALA A 118 22.78 -1.52 3.78
CA ALA A 118 22.68 -1.99 2.40
C ALA A 118 22.73 -3.52 2.23
N SER A 119 23.10 -4.29 3.27
CA SER A 119 23.11 -5.76 3.20
C SER A 119 21.72 -6.38 3.39
N LEU A 120 20.72 -5.60 3.84
CA LEU A 120 19.36 -6.07 4.01
C LEU A 120 18.59 -6.00 2.69
N GLN A 121 17.94 -7.10 2.30
CA GLN A 121 17.09 -7.15 1.10
C GLN A 121 15.93 -6.14 1.19
N PRO A 122 15.71 -5.28 0.18
CA PRO A 122 14.63 -4.29 0.25
C PRO A 122 13.25 -4.93 0.10
N TYR A 123 12.21 -4.23 0.57
CA TYR A 123 10.81 -4.55 0.30
C TYR A 123 10.13 -3.44 -0.49
N LEU A 124 8.93 -3.72 -1.00
CA LEU A 124 8.11 -2.79 -1.78
C LEU A 124 6.77 -2.59 -1.09
N LEU A 125 6.36 -1.34 -0.92
CA LEU A 125 5.00 -0.94 -0.59
C LEU A 125 4.33 -0.44 -1.87
N MET A 126 3.13 -0.92 -2.16
CA MET A 126 2.41 -0.58 -3.38
C MET A 126 1.06 0.03 -3.04
N ALA A 127 0.68 1.02 -3.83
CA ALA A 127 -0.65 1.57 -3.90
C ALA A 127 -0.92 2.07 -5.33
N HIS A 128 -2.15 2.42 -5.64
CA HIS A 128 -2.52 3.01 -6.93
C HIS A 128 -3.26 4.34 -6.76
N MET A 129 -3.22 5.15 -7.82
CA MET A 129 -3.76 6.51 -7.86
C MET A 129 -5.13 6.56 -8.52
N ASP A 130 -5.38 5.66 -9.46
CA ASP A 130 -6.59 5.67 -10.26
C ASP A 130 -7.79 5.14 -9.48
N VAL A 131 -8.95 5.44 -10.02
CA VAL A 131 -10.21 5.06 -9.42
C VAL A 131 -11.20 4.67 -10.50
N VAL A 132 -12.13 3.79 -10.16
CA VAL A 132 -13.25 3.50 -11.04
C VAL A 132 -14.25 4.68 -11.08
N PRO A 133 -15.07 4.80 -12.13
CA PRO A 133 -16.07 5.86 -12.24
C PRO A 133 -17.06 5.90 -11.07
N VAL A 134 -17.71 7.05 -10.92
CA VAL A 134 -18.84 7.26 -10.00
C VAL A 134 -20.12 7.34 -10.81
N VAL A 135 -21.12 6.56 -10.41
CA VAL A 135 -22.50 6.71 -10.87
C VAL A 135 -23.25 7.45 -9.77
N GLN A 136 -23.42 8.76 -9.89
CA GLN A 136 -23.86 9.61 -8.77
C GLN A 136 -25.23 9.21 -8.20
N SER A 137 -26.12 8.62 -9.00
CA SER A 137 -27.42 8.12 -8.52
C SER A 137 -27.32 6.95 -7.55
N GLU A 138 -26.18 6.25 -7.50
CA GLU A 138 -25.91 5.15 -6.55
C GLU A 138 -25.30 5.65 -5.24
N TRP A 139 -24.98 6.94 -5.14
CA TRP A 139 -24.35 7.53 -3.97
C TRP A 139 -25.32 8.45 -3.21
N VAL A 140 -25.33 8.32 -1.89
CA VAL A 140 -26.05 9.24 -0.98
C VAL A 140 -25.38 10.61 -0.94
N TRP A 141 -24.05 10.64 -1.04
CA TRP A 141 -23.24 11.85 -1.06
C TRP A 141 -22.49 12.00 -2.37
N GLU A 142 -21.86 13.15 -2.61
CA GLU A 142 -21.02 13.34 -3.78
C GLU A 142 -19.86 12.32 -3.80
N GLY A 143 -19.71 11.57 -4.89
CA GLY A 143 -18.73 10.49 -4.97
C GLY A 143 -17.29 10.93 -4.75
N PHE A 144 -16.91 12.15 -5.14
CA PHE A 144 -15.57 12.71 -4.93
C PHE A 144 -15.50 13.76 -3.81
N GLY A 145 -16.57 13.92 -3.03
CA GLY A 145 -16.67 14.99 -2.02
C GLY A 145 -15.91 14.73 -0.71
N ALA A 146 -15.44 13.49 -0.47
CA ALA A 146 -14.82 13.09 0.81
C ALA A 146 -15.69 13.44 2.03
N ASN A 147 -16.97 13.07 1.96
CA ASN A 147 -18.02 13.48 2.89
C ASN A 147 -17.89 12.75 4.23
N GLU A 148 -18.05 13.46 5.33
CA GLU A 148 -18.09 12.87 6.67
C GLU A 148 -19.52 12.48 7.05
N SER A 149 -19.67 11.38 7.78
CA SER A 149 -20.95 11.03 8.39
C SER A 149 -21.35 12.05 9.46
N PRO A 150 -22.66 12.21 9.74
CA PRO A 150 -23.13 13.11 10.79
C PRO A 150 -22.55 12.84 12.19
N ASP A 151 -22.13 11.61 12.47
CA ASP A 151 -21.50 11.21 13.73
C ASP A 151 -19.97 11.38 13.73
N GLY A 152 -19.38 11.83 12.61
CA GLY A 152 -17.94 12.07 12.45
C GLY A 152 -17.07 10.80 12.40
N ASN A 153 -17.67 9.61 12.40
CA ASN A 153 -16.92 8.35 12.52
C ASN A 153 -16.54 7.72 11.18
N ARG A 154 -17.08 8.20 10.07
CA ARG A 154 -16.89 7.63 8.74
C ARG A 154 -16.69 8.72 7.70
N MET A 155 -15.91 8.40 6.68
CA MET A 155 -15.77 9.21 5.48
C MET A 155 -16.12 8.42 4.24
N TYR A 156 -16.79 9.08 3.31
CA TYR A 156 -17.29 8.51 2.09
C TYR A 156 -16.75 9.27 0.89
N GLY A 157 -16.10 8.52 0.01
CA GLY A 157 -15.62 9.03 -1.27
C GLY A 157 -14.97 7.91 -2.08
N ARG A 158 -15.08 8.02 -3.40
CA ARG A 158 -14.40 7.17 -4.37
C ARG A 158 -12.90 7.34 -4.22
N GLY A 159 -12.17 6.23 -4.15
CA GLY A 159 -10.73 6.25 -3.90
C GLY A 159 -10.35 6.09 -2.44
N LEU A 160 -11.28 6.26 -1.49
CA LEU A 160 -10.91 6.36 -0.08
C LEU A 160 -10.31 5.07 0.48
N ILE A 161 -10.97 3.93 0.26
CA ILE A 161 -10.42 2.60 0.62
C ILE A 161 -9.56 2.06 -0.52
N ASP A 162 -10.04 2.20 -1.76
CA ASP A 162 -9.39 1.66 -2.96
C ASP A 162 -9.04 2.80 -3.94
N ASN A 163 -7.80 3.32 -3.94
CA ASN A 163 -6.71 2.98 -3.00
C ASN A 163 -5.94 4.19 -2.45
N LYS A 164 -6.51 5.39 -2.59
CA LYS A 164 -5.89 6.64 -2.12
C LYS A 164 -5.68 6.67 -0.61
N GLY A 165 -6.54 6.04 0.19
CA GLY A 165 -6.31 5.95 1.64
C GLY A 165 -4.99 5.25 1.98
N GLN A 166 -4.71 4.11 1.33
CA GLN A 166 -3.45 3.39 1.52
C GLN A 166 -2.26 4.17 0.97
N LEU A 167 -2.39 4.77 -0.22
CA LEU A 167 -1.38 5.65 -0.80
C LEU A 167 -1.00 6.77 0.17
N MET A 168 -2.00 7.50 0.68
CA MET A 168 -1.78 8.61 1.59
C MET A 168 -1.18 8.12 2.91
N ALA A 169 -1.65 7.00 3.48
CA ALA A 169 -1.09 6.44 4.71
C ALA A 169 0.40 6.09 4.58
N ILE A 170 0.83 5.53 3.44
CA ILE A 170 2.25 5.24 3.18
C ILE A 170 3.08 6.53 3.17
N LEU A 171 2.58 7.57 2.51
CA LEU A 171 3.27 8.86 2.42
C LEU A 171 3.27 9.60 3.77
N GLU A 172 2.18 9.59 4.52
CA GLU A 172 2.13 10.17 5.87
C GLU A 172 3.16 9.53 6.80
N ALA A 173 3.23 8.19 6.82
CA ALA A 173 4.19 7.47 7.65
C ALA A 173 5.64 7.78 7.26
N LEU A 174 5.95 7.81 5.96
CA LEU A 174 7.28 8.15 5.45
C LEU A 174 7.65 9.60 5.75
N SER A 175 6.74 10.54 5.53
CA SER A 175 6.92 11.96 5.82
C SER A 175 7.16 12.19 7.31
N TYR A 176 6.36 11.55 8.18
CA TYR A 176 6.51 11.62 9.63
C TYR A 176 7.89 11.13 10.08
N MET A 177 8.32 9.95 9.62
CA MET A 177 9.64 9.40 9.92
C MET A 177 10.77 10.36 9.49
N LEU A 178 10.70 10.90 8.26
CA LEU A 178 11.72 11.80 7.75
C LEU A 178 11.76 13.14 8.50
N ASN A 179 10.61 13.69 8.90
CA ASN A 179 10.52 14.93 9.69
C ASN A 179 11.11 14.78 11.09
N LYS A 180 11.10 13.57 11.66
CA LYS A 180 11.82 13.26 12.91
C LYS A 180 13.34 13.13 12.72
N GLY A 181 13.83 13.16 11.48
CA GLY A 181 15.23 12.89 11.15
C GLY A 181 15.56 11.39 11.16
N ASP A 182 14.56 10.51 11.21
CA ASP A 182 14.76 9.07 11.23
C ASP A 182 15.04 8.53 9.81
N GLN A 183 16.08 7.71 9.70
CA GLN A 183 16.38 6.93 8.49
C GLN A 183 16.10 5.45 8.78
N PRO A 184 15.37 4.74 7.90
CA PRO A 184 15.01 3.34 8.12
C PRO A 184 16.26 2.45 8.10
N VAL A 185 16.22 1.32 8.81
CA VAL A 185 17.34 0.37 8.80
C VAL A 185 17.47 -0.33 7.44
N ARG A 186 16.34 -0.82 6.90
CA ARG A 186 16.24 -1.52 5.63
C ARG A 186 15.79 -0.55 4.54
N SER A 187 16.41 -0.63 3.37
CA SER A 187 15.93 0.10 2.20
C SER A 187 14.57 -0.44 1.76
N PHE A 188 13.72 0.42 1.22
CA PHE A 188 12.46 -0.03 0.63
C PHE A 188 12.05 0.88 -0.52
N PHE A 189 11.10 0.38 -1.30
CA PHE A 189 10.50 1.11 -2.41
C PHE A 189 9.05 1.43 -2.09
N VAL A 190 8.55 2.52 -2.64
CA VAL A 190 7.12 2.84 -2.72
C VAL A 190 6.76 2.99 -4.18
N SER A 191 5.81 2.19 -4.67
CA SER A 191 5.30 2.28 -6.05
C SER A 191 3.85 2.75 -6.01
N LEU A 192 3.59 3.88 -6.68
CA LEU A 192 2.27 4.47 -6.84
C LEU A 192 1.89 4.41 -8.34
N GLY A 193 1.06 3.43 -8.71
CA GLY A 193 0.62 3.21 -10.10
C GLY A 193 -0.53 4.13 -10.51
N HIS A 194 -0.75 4.32 -11.81
CA HIS A 194 -1.86 5.13 -12.35
C HIS A 194 -2.83 4.38 -13.28
N ASP A 195 -2.53 3.14 -13.68
CA ASP A 195 -3.40 2.25 -14.47
C ASP A 195 -2.99 0.77 -14.35
#